data_AF-M4N9B9-F1
#
_entry.id   AF-M4N9B9-F1
#
_cell.length_a   1.000
_cell.length_b   1.000
_cell.length_c   1.000
_cell.angle_alpha   90.00
_cell.angle_beta   90.00
_cell.angle_gamma   90.00
#
_symmetry.space_group_name_H-M   'P 1'
#
loop_
_entity.id
_entity.type
_entity.pdbx_description
1 polymer ?
#
loop_
_entity_poly.entity_id
_entity_poly.type
_entity_poly.pdbx_seq_one_letter_code
_entity_poly.pdbx_strand_id
1 'polypeptide(L)' 'YGECPYPLTEMLKGTNHAVLQTLVHSIEPDVTPLPCCTPIKLSPISMLYYDNNDNVVLRHYEDMVVDECG' A
#
# COMPACT_ATOMS: atom_id res chain seq x y z
N TYR A 1 2.37 8.46 -2.55
CA TYR A 1 2.61 9.19 -1.28
C TYR A 1 1.51 10.23 -1.15
N GLY A 2 1.01 10.42 0.05
CA GLY A 2 -0.06 11.36 0.38
C GLY A 2 -0.50 11.17 1.82
N GLU A 3 -1.32 12.10 2.31
CA GLU A 3 -1.94 12.00 3.62
C GLU A 3 -3.28 11.26 3.53
N CYS A 4 -3.66 10.57 4.61
CA CYS A 4 -4.96 9.92 4.77
C CYS A 4 -5.78 10.65 5.85
N PRO A 5 -6.32 11.85 5.56
CA PRO A 5 -7.00 12.68 6.56
C PRO A 5 -8.40 12.17 6.87
N TYR A 6 -8.95 12.62 8.00
CA TYR A 6 -10.36 12.43 8.33
C TYR A 6 -11.24 13.45 7.56
N PRO A 7 -12.42 13.04 7.05
CA PRO A 7 -12.93 11.67 6.98
C PRO A 7 -12.22 10.88 5.86
N LEU A 8 -11.89 9.61 6.14
CA LEU A 8 -11.39 8.70 5.12
C LEU A 8 -12.45 8.53 4.03
N THR A 9 -12.11 8.95 2.82
CA THR A 9 -13.03 8.81 1.68
C THR A 9 -13.13 7.35 1.25
N GLU A 10 -14.29 6.95 0.74
CA GLU A 10 -14.50 5.61 0.15
C GLU A 10 -13.46 5.28 -0.95
N MET A 11 -12.93 6.30 -1.63
CA MET A 11 -11.89 6.13 -2.66
C MET A 11 -10.57 5.60 -2.10
N LEU A 12 -10.23 5.91 -0.84
CA LEU A 12 -9.03 5.41 -0.16
C LEU A 12 -9.19 3.96 0.32
N LYS A 13 -10.40 3.37 0.22
CA LYS A 13 -10.68 1.97 0.58
C LYS A 13 -10.09 1.55 1.93
N GLY A 14 -10.13 2.46 2.91
CA GLY A 14 -9.52 2.25 4.22
C GLY A 14 -10.18 1.08 4.97
N THR A 15 -9.37 0.30 5.69
CA THR A 15 -9.91 -0.71 6.60
C THR A 15 -10.71 -0.06 7.73
N ASN A 16 -11.60 -0.82 8.38
CA ASN A 16 -12.30 -0.35 9.58
C ASN A 16 -11.33 0.21 10.64
N HIS A 17 -10.14 -0.38 10.75
CA HIS A 17 -9.10 0.12 11.65
C HIS A 17 -8.60 1.51 11.24
N ALA A 18 -8.30 1.74 9.94
CA ALA A 18 -7.88 3.04 9.45
C ALA A 18 -8.97 4.12 9.62
N VAL A 19 -10.25 3.75 9.41
CA VAL A 19 -11.40 4.64 9.64
C VAL A 19 -11.49 5.05 11.12
N LEU A 20 -11.39 4.10 12.04
CA LEU A 20 -11.39 4.41 13.47
C LEU A 20 -10.14 5.19 13.89
N GLN A 21 -8.97 4.84 13.34
CA GLN A 21 -7.70 5.50 13.65
C GLN A 21 -7.72 6.97 13.21
N THR A 22 -8.18 7.28 11.99
CA THR A 22 -8.35 8.68 11.54
C THR A 22 -9.36 9.44 12.37
N LEU A 23 -10.47 8.81 12.75
CA LEU A 23 -11.47 9.44 13.62
C LEU A 23 -10.88 9.79 14.99
N VAL A 24 -10.20 8.84 15.65
CA VAL A 24 -9.55 9.11 16.95
C VAL A 24 -8.47 10.17 16.80
N HIS A 25 -7.63 10.10 15.76
CA HIS A 25 -6.63 11.13 15.48
C HIS A 25 -7.25 12.52 15.31
N SER A 26 -8.42 12.62 14.65
CA SER A 26 -9.10 13.91 14.44
C SER A 26 -9.61 14.56 15.73
N ILE A 27 -9.82 13.77 16.78
CA ILE A 27 -10.31 14.22 18.10
C ILE A 27 -9.13 14.43 19.06
N GLU A 28 -8.19 13.48 19.12
CA GLU A 28 -7.05 13.49 20.02
C GLU A 28 -5.76 13.04 19.28
N PRO A 29 -5.10 13.98 18.56
CA PRO A 29 -3.94 13.68 17.71
C PRO A 29 -2.73 13.07 18.45
N ASP A 30 -2.59 13.36 19.74
CA ASP A 30 -1.45 12.92 20.56
C ASP A 30 -1.52 11.44 20.95
N VAL A 31 -2.70 10.81 20.84
CA VAL A 31 -2.93 9.41 21.25
C VAL A 31 -2.66 8.41 20.13
N THR A 32 -2.85 8.81 18.87
CA THR A 32 -2.63 7.96 17.69
C THR A 32 -2.16 8.78 16.51
N PRO A 33 -1.26 8.30 15.64
CA PRO A 33 -0.94 8.98 14.39
C PRO A 33 -2.05 8.82 13.34
N LEU A 34 -1.99 9.60 12.27
CA LEU A 34 -2.74 9.32 11.03
C LEU A 34 -2.28 7.97 10.42
N PRO A 35 -3.17 7.23 9.75
CA PRO A 35 -2.76 6.08 8.97
C PRO A 35 -1.89 6.51 7.79
N CYS A 36 -1.09 5.56 7.30
CA CYS A 36 -0.21 5.77 6.16
C CYS A 36 -0.90 5.39 4.85
N CYS A 37 -0.68 6.17 3.79
CA CYS A 37 -1.12 5.82 2.44
C CYS A 37 -0.17 4.76 1.84
N THR A 38 -0.69 3.57 1.59
CA THR A 38 0.08 2.39 1.17
C THR A 38 -0.51 1.75 -0.10
N PRO A 39 0.27 0.95 -0.85
CA PRO A 39 -0.29 0.14 -1.93
C PRO A 39 -1.33 -0.86 -1.41
N ILE A 40 -2.51 -0.87 -2.02
CA ILE A 40 -3.60 -1.81 -1.69
C ILE A 40 -3.85 -2.81 -2.82
N LYS A 41 -3.32 -2.54 -4.02
CA LYS A 41 -3.34 -3.44 -5.15
C LYS A 41 -2.03 -3.29 -5.91
N LEU A 42 -1.40 -4.43 -6.18
CA LEU A 42 -0.18 -4.50 -6.94
C LEU A 42 -0.31 -5.51 -8.09
N SER A 43 0.43 -5.26 -9.17
CA SER A 43 0.53 -6.14 -10.33
C SER A 43 1.95 -6.70 -10.50
N PRO A 44 2.08 -7.88 -11.12
CA PRO A 44 3.37 -8.52 -11.35
C PRO A 44 4.15 -7.90 -12.51
N ILE A 45 5.46 -8.15 -12.52
CA ILE A 45 6.31 -7.96 -13.71
C ILE A 45 7.01 -9.26 -14.10
N SER A 46 7.26 -9.43 -15.40
CA SER A 46 8.04 -10.54 -15.94
C SER A 46 9.48 -10.11 -16.14
N MET A 47 10.43 -10.78 -15.49
CA MET A 47 11.85 -10.50 -15.61
C MET A 47 12.58 -11.66 -16.25
N LEU A 48 13.40 -11.34 -17.26
CA LEU A 48 14.36 -12.25 -17.87
C LEU A 48 15.76 -11.90 -17.36
N TYR A 49 16.44 -12.84 -16.72
CA TYR A 49 17.77 -12.61 -16.12
C TYR A 49 18.60 -13.91 -16.05
N TYR A 50 19.90 -13.78 -15.78
CA TYR A 50 20.77 -14.92 -15.45
C TYR A 50 20.74 -15.19 -13.94
N ASP A 51 20.48 -16.44 -13.55
CA ASP A 51 20.55 -16.83 -12.14
C ASP A 51 22.00 -17.07 -11.67
N ASN A 52 22.18 -17.45 -10.40
CA ASN A 52 23.50 -17.71 -9.81
C ASN A 52 24.24 -18.92 -10.42
N ASN A 53 23.58 -19.67 -11.31
CA ASN A 53 24.11 -20.83 -12.02
C ASN A 53 24.28 -20.55 -13.52
N ASP A 54 24.28 -19.27 -13.92
CA ASP A 54 24.39 -18.80 -15.31
C ASP A 54 23.27 -19.31 -16.24
N ASN A 55 22.12 -19.73 -15.68
CA ASN A 55 20.96 -20.12 -16.48
C ASN A 55 20.11 -18.90 -16.84
N VAL A 56 19.58 -18.87 -18.07
CA VAL A 56 18.57 -17.89 -18.47
C VAL A 56 17.23 -18.27 -17.85
N VAL A 57 16.68 -17.40 -17.00
CA VAL A 57 15.41 -17.62 -16.30
C VAL A 57 14.44 -16.51 -16.64
N LEU A 58 13.24 -16.90 -17.08
CA LEU A 58 12.07 -16.02 -17.12
C LEU A 58 11.25 -16.26 -15.84
N ARG A 59 11.04 -15.21 -15.04
CA ARG A 59 10.28 -15.30 -13.80
C ARG A 59 9.26 -14.18 -13.69
N HIS A 60 8.07 -14.53 -13.17
CA HIS A 60 7.06 -13.58 -12.76
C HIS A 60 7.26 -13.23 -11.29
N TYR A 61 7.46 -11.94 -11.03
CA TYR A 61 7.57 -11.39 -9.69
C TYR A 61 6.28 -10.64 -9.37
N GLU A 62 5.52 -11.19 -8.42
CA GLU A 62 4.31 -10.57 -7.88
C GLU A 62 4.65 -9.32 -7.05
N ASP A 63 3.66 -8.45 -6.87
CA ASP A 63 3.73 -7.26 -6.01
C ASP A 63 4.82 -6.24 -6.39
N MET A 64 5.08 -6.06 -7.68
CA MET A 64 6.18 -5.22 -8.18
C MET A 64 5.74 -3.85 -8.70
N VAL A 65 4.48 -3.70 -9.12
CA VAL A 65 3.91 -2.45 -9.63
C VAL A 65 2.72 -2.05 -8.77
N VAL A 66 2.67 -0.79 -8.33
CA VAL A 66 1.52 -0.26 -7.57
C VAL A 66 0.42 0.16 -8.53
N ASP A 67 -0.73 -0.50 -8.46
CA ASP A 67 -1.91 -0.18 -9.28
C ASP A 67 -2.85 0.78 -8.55
N GLU A 68 -3.06 0.57 -7.24
CA GLU A 68 -3.98 1.35 -6.40
C GLU A 68 -3.35 1.59 -5.01
N CYS A 69 -3.61 2.78 -4.44
CA CYS A 69 -3.20 3.16 -3.09
C CYS A 69 -4.42 3.40 -2.19
N GLY A 70 -4.22 3.24 -0.88
CA GLY A 70 -5.21 3.48 0.18
C GLY A 70 -4.56 3.76 1.52
#